data_AF-A0A2N8RZ03-F1
#
_entry.id   AF-A0A2N8RZ03-F1
#
_cell.length_a   1.000
_cell.length_b   1.000
_cell.length_c   1.000
_cell.angle_alpha   90.00
_cell.angle_beta   90.00
_cell.angle_gamma   90.00
#
_symmetry.space_group_name_H-M   'P 1'
#
loop_
_entity.id
_entity.type
_entity.pdbx_description
1 polymer ?
#
loop_
_entity_poly.entity_id
_entity_poly.type
_entity_poly.pdbx_seq_one_letter_code
_entity_poly.pdbx_strand_id
1 'polypeptide(L)' 'MGNLTLTRREGEKIVIRVQPGTDAEELIEQLLLDGIILTVKEIKGSKARLSIDAPQDLLVLRTELEET' A
#
# COMPACT_ATOMS: atom_id res chain seq x y z
N MET A 1 9.44 -7.80 -2.57
CA MET A 1 8.05 -7.35 -2.34
C MET A 1 7.71 -7.37 -0.87
N GLY A 2 7.06 -6.31 -0.37
CA GLY A 2 6.43 -6.29 0.95
C GLY A 2 4.94 -6.59 0.85
N ASN A 3 4.36 -7.21 1.87
CA ASN A 3 2.92 -7.39 2.02
C ASN A 3 2.44 -6.63 3.26
N LEU A 4 1.42 -5.78 3.11
CA LEU A 4 0.71 -5.16 4.23
C LEU A 4 -0.76 -5.54 4.19
N THR A 5 -1.25 -6.14 5.26
CA THR A 5 -2.69 -6.39 5.46
C THR A 5 -3.25 -5.46 6.53
N LEU A 6 -4.30 -4.73 6.18
CA LEU A 6 -4.98 -3.79 7.07
C LEU A 6 -6.49 -3.83 6.89
N THR A 7 -7.22 -3.41 7.92
CA THR A 7 -8.68 -3.30 7.88
C THR A 7 -9.07 -1.85 7.68
N ARG A 8 -9.92 -1.58 6.69
CA ARG A 8 -10.46 -0.25 6.38
C ARG A 8 -11.98 -0.21 6.51
N ARG A 9 -12.51 0.96 6.84
CA ARG A 9 -13.93 1.32 6.77
C ARG A 9 -14.19 2.32 5.67
N GLU A 10 -15.46 2.56 5.38
CA GLU A 10 -15.89 3.65 4.51
C GLU A 10 -15.25 4.98 4.95
N GLY A 11 -14.70 5.72 3.98
CA GLY A 11 -14.02 7.01 4.21
C GLY A 11 -12.55 6.91 4.64
N GLU A 12 -12.07 5.76 5.11
CA GLU A 12 -10.65 5.58 5.45
C GLU A 12 -9.79 5.42 4.20
N LYS A 13 -8.59 6.00 4.23
CA LYS A 13 -7.68 6.05 3.09
C LYS A 13 -6.41 5.23 3.32
N ILE A 14 -5.72 4.98 2.21
CA ILE A 14 -4.39 4.36 2.16
C ILE A 14 -3.56 5.25 1.25
N VAL A 15 -2.37 5.62 1.70
CA VAL A 15 -1.46 6.45 0.92
C VAL A 15 -0.22 5.61 0.65
N ILE A 16 0.19 5.52 -0.62
CA ILE A 16 1.41 4.84 -1.03
C ILE A 16 2.37 5.91 -1.50
N ARG A 17 3.57 5.96 -0.92
CA ARG A 17 4.62 6.93 -1.26
C ARG A 17 5.91 6.20 -1.60
N VAL A 18 6.77 6.86 -2.37
CA VAL A 18 8.14 6.40 -2.57
C VAL A 18 8.95 6.64 -1.30
N GLN A 19 9.80 5.68 -0.91
CA GLN A 19 10.70 5.88 0.22
C GLN A 19 11.76 6.95 -0.09
N PRO A 20 12.13 7.81 0.89
CA PRO A 20 13.23 8.73 0.70
C PRO A 20 14.53 7.98 0.39
N GLY A 21 15.22 8.37 -0.68
CA GLY A 21 16.47 7.73 -1.10
C GLY A 21 16.30 6.53 -2.03
N THR A 22 15.08 6.18 -2.43
CA THR A 22 14.81 5.20 -3.48
C THR A 22 15.39 5.64 -4.82
N ASP A 23 16.03 4.72 -5.54
CA ASP A 23 16.40 4.90 -6.93
C ASP A 23 15.15 4.87 -7.81
N ALA A 24 14.94 5.96 -8.58
CA ALA A 24 13.76 6.11 -9.40
C ALA A 24 13.72 5.14 -10.59
N GLU A 25 14.87 4.81 -11.19
CA GLU A 25 14.91 3.90 -12.34
C GLU A 25 14.57 2.48 -11.90
N GLU A 26 15.18 2.02 -10.82
CA GLU A 26 14.92 0.69 -10.25
C GLU A 26 13.45 0.54 -9.82
N LEU A 27 12.87 1.56 -9.17
CA LEU A 27 11.46 1.54 -8.81
C LEU A 27 10.54 1.48 -10.03
N ILE A 28 10.84 2.25 -11.08
CA ILE A 28 10.04 2.24 -12.32
C ILE A 28 10.09 0.84 -12.96
N GLU A 29 11.25 0.20 -13.02
CA GLU A 29 11.38 -1.16 -13.54
C GLU A 29 10.53 -2.16 -12.74
N GLN A 30 10.60 -2.11 -11.41
CA GLN A 30 9.77 -2.96 -10.55
C GLN A 30 8.27 -2.70 -10.76
N LEU A 31 7.86 -1.44 -10.90
CA LEU A 31 6.46 -1.07 -11.15
C LEU A 31 5.96 -1.50 -12.53
N LEU A 32 6.82 -1.49 -13.54
CA LEU A 32 6.47 -1.95 -14.90
C LEU A 32 6.30 -3.47 -14.96
N LEU A 33 7.05 -4.22 -14.17
CA LEU A 33 6.98 -5.68 -14.12
C LEU A 33 5.83 -6.18 -13.25
N ASP A 34 5.76 -5.71 -12.00
CA ASP A 34 4.92 -6.28 -10.97
C ASP A 34 3.74 -5.37 -10.57
N GLY A 35 3.90 -4.05 -10.73
CA GLY A 35 2.93 -3.05 -10.32
C GLY A 35 2.67 -3.03 -8.81
N ILE A 36 1.47 -2.58 -8.43
CA ILE A 36 0.97 -2.59 -7.04
C ILE A 36 -0.33 -3.36 -7.04
N ILE A 37 -0.42 -4.41 -6.22
CA ILE A 37 -1.60 -5.27 -6.18
C ILE A 37 -2.39 -5.00 -4.91
N LEU A 38 -3.64 -4.56 -5.09
CA LEU A 38 -4.61 -4.35 -4.02
C LEU A 38 -5.64 -5.48 -4.05
N THR A 39 -5.75 -6.22 -2.94
CA THR A 39 -6.70 -7.32 -2.82
C THR A 39 -7.65 -7.08 -1.65
N VAL A 40 -8.96 -7.13 -1.90
CA VAL A 40 -9.96 -7.26 -0.83
C VAL A 40 -9.99 -8.71 -0.38
N LYS A 41 -9.37 -9.02 0.76
CA LYS A 41 -9.31 -10.39 1.31
C LYS A 41 -10.64 -10.82 1.93
N GLU A 42 -11.35 -9.88 2.57
CA GLU A 42 -12.59 -10.17 3.28
C GLU A 42 -13.41 -8.90 3.47
N ILE A 43 -14.74 -9.01 3.47
CA ILE A 43 -15.66 -7.95 3.88
C ILE A 43 -16.56 -8.49 5.00
N LYS A 44 -16.55 -7.82 6.16
CA LYS A 44 -17.38 -8.15 7.33
C LYS A 44 -18.08 -6.89 7.82
N GLY A 45 -19.37 -6.79 7.53
CA GLY A 45 -20.15 -5.58 7.82
C GLY A 45 -19.54 -4.36 7.13
N SER A 46 -19.27 -3.29 7.88
CA SER A 46 -18.66 -2.06 7.38
C SER A 46 -17.12 -2.09 7.31
N LYS A 47 -16.50 -3.26 7.49
CA LYS A 47 -15.04 -3.42 7.51
C LYS A 47 -14.58 -4.27 6.33
N ALA A 48 -13.66 -3.74 5.53
CA ALA A 48 -12.96 -4.46 4.48
C ALA A 48 -11.52 -4.75 4.94
N ARG A 49 -11.10 -6.02 4.86
CA ARG A 49 -9.69 -6.41 5.04
C ARG A 49 -9.01 -6.36 3.68
N LEU A 50 -8.03 -5.48 3.57
CA LEU A 50 -7.27 -5.21 2.36
C LEU A 50 -5.85 -5.74 2.52
N SER A 51 -5.30 -6.33 1.47
CA SER A 51 -3.89 -6.71 1.32
C SER A 51 -3.28 -5.88 0.21
N ILE A 52 -2.08 -5.37 0.45
CA ILE A 52 -1.32 -4.56 -0.50
C ILE A 52 0.02 -5.24 -0.67
N ASP A 53 0.29 -5.65 -1.89
CA ASP A 53 1.57 -6.19 -2.33
C ASP A 53 2.25 -5.14 -3.22
N ALA A 54 3.44 -4.73 -2.82
CA ALA A 54 4.16 -3.63 -3.45
C ALA A 54 5.68 -3.84 -3.43
N PRO A 55 6.43 -3.18 -4.34
CA PRO A 55 7.87 -2.95 -4.23
C PRO A 55 8.27 -2.51 -2.82
N GLN A 56 9.42 -2.99 -2.32
CA GLN A 56 9.90 -2.61 -0.98
C GLN A 56 10.26 -1.14 -0.87
N ASP A 57 10.57 -0.54 -2.02
CA ASP A 57 10.85 0.88 -2.20
C ASP A 57 9.62 1.79 -2.04
N LEU A 58 8.42 1.20 -1.90
CA LEU A 58 7.20 1.93 -1.58
C LEU A 58 6.88 1.82 -0.10
N LEU A 59 6.52 2.95 0.49
CA LEU A 59 6.03 3.10 1.84
C LEU A 59 4.51 3.18 1.83
N VAL A 60 3.86 2.17 2.40
CA VAL A 60 2.41 2.11 2.53
C VAL A 60 2.00 2.75 3.86
N LEU A 61 1.59 4.02 3.80
CA LEU A 61 1.12 4.79 4.94
C LEU A 61 -0.36 4.55 5.20
N ARG A 62 -0.65 4.40 6.49
CA ARG A 62 -2.00 4.48 7.01
C ARG A 62 -2.26 5.95 7.32
N THR A 63 -3.34 6.54 6.79
CA THR A 63 -3.59 7.98 6.96
C THR A 63 -3.68 8.43 8.42
N GLU A 64 -4.04 7.55 9.34
CA GLU A 64 -4.02 7.82 10.79
C GLU A 64 -2.62 8.03 11.38
N LEU A 65 -1.55 7.80 10.62
CA LEU A 65 -0.15 8.01 11.02
C LEU A 65 0.47 9.26 10.39
N GLU A 66 -0.24 9.98 9.51
CA GLU A 66 0.26 11.23 8.89
C GLU A 66 -0.03 12.48 9.74
N GLU A 67 -0.76 12.37 10.86
CA GLU A 67 -1.00 13.45 11.83
C GLU A 67 -0.05 13.33 13.03
N THR A 68 1.23 13.68 12.87
CA THR A 68 2.12 14.05 13.99
C THR A 68 3.18 15.05 13.56
#